data_AF-A0A933LS09-F1
#
_entry.id   AF-A0A933LS09-F1
#
_cell.length_a   1.000
_cell.length_b   1.000
_cell.length_c   1.000
_cell.angle_alpha   90.00
_cell.angle_beta   90.00
_cell.angle_gamma   90.00
#
_symmetry.space_group_name_H-M   'P 1'
#
loop_
_entity.id
_entity.type
_entity.pdbx_description
1 polymer ?
#
loop_
_entity_poly.entity_id
_entity_poly.type
_entity_poly.pdbx_seq_one_letter_code
_entity_poly.pdbx_strand_id
1 'polypeptide(L)'
;MSGHRRQRRYQISHGRLISDIALVLGLLLLPASAEAATKYWIGAAGGSFNSDANWSQSSGGANNTTHPISTDLAVFDSAGNTNCLMDSAVSVQGIDIQANYTQTITQNAGVTLTIGSLGYAQADGIFTGGDSAIDINDKGFTLSGGAFTNSSGNMTVERNFTVSGGTFTNTSKTVTFDSTDAFDDSTLTCTGSLGGTVAFNKTTTGADLTVASGCSIALGAGPTSTLGIASSSTGLTNNGTITIASGTWTVNAS
;
A
#
# COMPACT_ATOMS: atom_id res chain seq x y z
N MET A 1 -66.44 -72.54 -38.07
CA MET A 1 -67.02 -72.07 -36.80
C MET A 1 -65.86 -71.65 -35.90
N SER A 2 -65.61 -70.34 -35.82
CA SER A 2 -65.77 -69.54 -34.59
C SER A 2 -64.72 -69.80 -33.51
N GLY A 3 -63.95 -68.77 -33.14
CA GLY A 3 -63.17 -68.78 -31.91
C GLY A 3 -61.90 -67.93 -31.92
N HIS A 4 -62.02 -66.60 -31.97
CA HIS A 4 -60.94 -65.69 -31.58
C HIS A 4 -61.23 -65.13 -30.17
N ARG A 5 -60.30 -65.29 -29.22
CA ARG A 5 -59.64 -64.22 -28.42
C ARG A 5 -59.10 -64.71 -27.06
N ARG A 6 -57.79 -64.41 -26.87
CA ARG A 6 -57.09 -63.81 -25.69
C ARG A 6 -57.16 -64.57 -24.34
N GLN A 7 -56.19 -64.56 -23.44
CA GLN A 7 -54.78 -64.17 -23.30
C GLN A 7 -54.36 -64.68 -21.90
N ARG A 8 -53.07 -64.99 -21.64
CA ARG A 8 -52.33 -64.80 -20.37
C ARG A 8 -50.91 -65.36 -20.58
N ARG A 9 -49.94 -64.52 -20.96
CA ARG A 9 -48.92 -63.87 -20.10
C ARG A 9 -48.07 -64.88 -19.31
N TYR A 10 -46.84 -65.12 -19.79
CA TYR A 10 -45.72 -65.69 -19.04
C TYR A 10 -44.68 -64.57 -18.90
N GLN A 11 -44.30 -64.23 -17.67
CA GLN A 11 -43.26 -63.23 -17.40
C GLN A 11 -41.87 -63.87 -17.49
N ILE A 12 -40.97 -63.23 -18.23
CA ILE A 12 -39.53 -63.50 -18.18
C ILE A 12 -38.86 -62.13 -18.00
N SER A 13 -38.35 -61.88 -16.80
CA SER A 13 -37.57 -60.68 -16.48
C SER A 13 -36.20 -60.77 -17.17
N HIS A 14 -35.92 -59.77 -18.00
CA HIS A 14 -34.64 -59.55 -18.64
C HIS A 14 -33.82 -58.57 -17.80
N GLY A 15 -32.57 -58.92 -17.54
CA GLY A 15 -31.48 -58.05 -17.98
C GLY A 15 -30.65 -57.32 -16.93
N ARG A 16 -29.34 -57.52 -17.11
CA ARG A 16 -28.24 -56.53 -17.11
C ARG A 16 -27.43 -56.38 -15.82
N LEU A 17 -26.16 -56.81 -15.93
CA LEU A 17 -25.03 -56.30 -15.17
C LEU A 17 -25.06 -54.76 -15.18
N ILE A 18 -24.91 -54.16 -14.01
CA ILE A 18 -24.54 -52.74 -13.87
C ILE A 18 -23.26 -52.72 -13.04
N SER A 19 -22.20 -52.21 -13.65
CA SER A 19 -20.92 -51.86 -13.01
C SER A 19 -21.13 -50.71 -12.03
N ASP A 20 -20.75 -50.91 -10.77
CA ASP A 20 -20.60 -49.83 -9.81
C ASP A 20 -19.21 -49.18 -9.99
N ILE A 21 -19.15 -48.11 -10.79
CA ILE A 21 -18.07 -47.13 -10.72
C ILE A 21 -18.67 -45.88 -10.09
N ALA A 22 -18.42 -45.68 -8.80
CA ALA A 22 -18.68 -44.41 -8.14
C ALA A 22 -17.64 -43.39 -8.65
N LEU A 23 -18.04 -42.51 -9.56
CA LEU A 23 -17.26 -41.34 -9.94
C LEU A 23 -17.38 -40.31 -8.81
N VAL A 24 -16.41 -40.28 -7.91
CA VAL A 24 -16.24 -39.17 -6.96
C VAL A 24 -15.68 -37.99 -7.76
N LEU A 25 -16.54 -37.05 -8.16
CA LEU A 25 -16.09 -35.71 -8.55
C LEU A 25 -15.63 -35.00 -7.27
N GLY A 26 -14.34 -35.07 -6.97
CA GLY A 26 -13.71 -34.15 -6.03
C GLY A 26 -13.75 -32.76 -6.64
N LEU A 27 -14.58 -31.86 -6.08
CA LEU A 27 -14.48 -30.43 -6.36
C LEU A 27 -13.12 -29.98 -5.81
N LEU A 28 -12.13 -29.89 -6.70
CA LEU A 28 -10.83 -29.31 -6.41
C LEU A 28 -11.05 -27.81 -6.15
N LEU A 29 -11.33 -27.43 -4.90
CA LEU A 29 -11.22 -26.05 -4.44
C LEU A 29 -9.74 -25.69 -4.47
N LEU A 30 -9.26 -25.26 -5.64
CA LEU A 30 -8.01 -24.53 -5.73
C LEU A 30 -8.18 -23.26 -4.88
N PRO A 31 -7.21 -22.90 -4.04
CA PRO A 31 -7.28 -21.61 -3.36
C PRO A 31 -7.43 -20.53 -4.43
N ALA A 32 -8.49 -19.73 -4.36
CA ALA A 32 -8.60 -18.53 -5.16
C ALA A 32 -7.44 -17.63 -4.73
N SER A 33 -6.45 -17.47 -5.60
CA SER A 33 -5.44 -16.44 -5.41
C SER A 33 -6.15 -15.09 -5.39
N ALA A 34 -5.92 -14.28 -4.36
CA ALA A 34 -6.27 -12.88 -4.43
C ALA A 34 -5.45 -12.26 -5.57
N GLU A 35 -6.10 -11.96 -6.68
CA GLU A 35 -5.46 -11.26 -7.80
C GLU A 35 -5.32 -9.79 -7.43
N ALA A 36 -4.16 -9.19 -7.75
CA ALA A 36 -3.95 -7.76 -7.62
C ALA A 36 -5.00 -7.01 -8.43
N ALA A 37 -5.80 -6.18 -7.77
CA ALA A 37 -6.84 -5.38 -8.39
C ALA A 37 -6.60 -3.88 -8.19
N THR A 38 -7.06 -3.07 -9.14
CA THR A 38 -7.24 -1.64 -8.92
C THR A 38 -8.63 -1.39 -8.36
N LYS A 39 -8.72 -0.70 -7.22
CA LYS A 39 -9.95 -0.39 -6.52
C LYS A 39 -10.13 1.11 -6.43
N TYR A 40 -11.27 1.62 -6.87
CA TYR A 40 -11.58 3.03 -6.92
C TYR A 40 -12.48 3.39 -5.73
N TRP A 41 -12.08 4.41 -4.98
CA TRP A 41 -12.91 4.98 -3.93
C TRP A 41 -14.19 5.55 -4.55
N ILE A 42 -15.34 5.27 -3.94
CA ILE A 42 -16.64 5.87 -4.28
C ILE A 42 -17.37 6.44 -3.05
N GLY A 43 -16.98 6.01 -1.84
CA GLY A 43 -17.46 6.55 -0.55
C GLY A 43 -18.98 6.53 -0.37
N ALA A 44 -19.67 5.53 -0.94
CA ALA A 44 -21.13 5.44 -0.98
C ALA A 44 -21.79 4.98 0.34
N ALA A 45 -21.01 4.60 1.36
CA ALA A 45 -21.42 3.94 2.59
C ALA A 45 -20.62 4.44 3.82
N GLY A 46 -20.79 5.73 4.16
CA GLY A 46 -20.30 6.29 5.43
C GLY A 46 -18.79 6.54 5.50
N GLY A 47 -18.05 6.37 4.40
CA GLY A 47 -16.68 6.85 4.27
C GLY A 47 -15.59 6.03 4.96
N SER A 48 -15.87 4.83 5.46
CA SER A 48 -14.85 3.90 5.98
C SER A 48 -14.04 3.26 4.86
N PHE A 49 -12.70 3.32 4.94
CA PHE A 49 -11.78 2.64 4.02
C PHE A 49 -12.02 1.13 4.00
N ASN A 50 -12.33 0.54 5.17
CA ASN A 50 -12.47 -0.91 5.32
C ASN A 50 -13.89 -1.42 5.03
N SER A 51 -14.79 -0.57 4.53
CA SER A 51 -16.11 -0.99 4.09
C SER A 51 -16.11 -1.26 2.59
N ASP A 52 -16.42 -2.50 2.22
CA ASP A 52 -16.50 -2.95 0.82
C ASP A 52 -17.42 -2.06 -0.04
N ALA A 53 -18.51 -1.59 0.56
CA ALA A 53 -19.50 -0.75 -0.09
C ALA A 53 -18.98 0.65 -0.51
N ASN A 54 -17.80 1.06 -0.05
CA ASN A 54 -17.15 2.32 -0.42
C ASN A 54 -16.17 2.22 -1.59
N TRP A 55 -15.99 1.03 -2.18
CA TRP A 55 -15.04 0.80 -3.27
C TRP A 55 -15.72 0.30 -4.53
N SER A 56 -15.07 0.45 -5.69
CA SER A 56 -15.51 -0.07 -6.98
C SER A 56 -14.33 -0.67 -7.76
N GLN A 57 -14.59 -1.54 -8.74
CA GLN A 57 -13.56 -2.01 -9.70
C GLN A 57 -13.31 -1.02 -10.85
N SER A 58 -14.12 0.02 -10.95
CA SER A 58 -14.01 1.08 -11.96
C SER A 58 -14.35 2.43 -11.35
N SER A 59 -13.73 3.50 -11.83
CA SER A 59 -14.05 4.88 -11.42
C SER A 59 -15.56 5.17 -11.49
N GLY A 60 -16.16 5.57 -10.37
CA GLY A 60 -17.59 5.89 -10.25
C GLY A 60 -18.55 4.71 -10.45
N GLY A 61 -18.05 3.47 -10.50
CA GLY A 61 -18.84 2.28 -10.75
C GLY A 61 -19.72 1.86 -9.57
N ALA A 62 -20.41 0.73 -9.76
CA ALA A 62 -21.14 0.08 -8.68
C ALA A 62 -20.19 -0.32 -7.54
N ASN A 63 -20.75 -0.50 -6.34
CA ASN A 63 -19.95 -0.98 -5.23
C ASN A 63 -19.30 -2.34 -5.54
N ASN A 64 -18.08 -2.51 -5.08
CA ASN A 64 -17.36 -3.74 -5.11
C ASN A 64 -17.74 -4.55 -3.86
N THR A 65 -17.65 -5.86 -3.95
CA THR A 65 -17.88 -6.76 -2.81
C THR A 65 -16.66 -6.87 -1.89
N THR A 66 -15.58 -6.12 -2.16
CA THR A 66 -14.36 -6.08 -1.33
C THR A 66 -13.75 -4.67 -1.29
N HIS A 67 -13.20 -4.27 -0.15
CA HIS A 67 -12.25 -3.15 -0.06
C HIS A 67 -10.84 -3.58 -0.55
N PRO A 68 -9.90 -2.65 -0.78
CA PRO A 68 -8.54 -2.95 -1.19
C PRO A 68 -7.77 -3.68 -0.08
N ILE A 69 -7.01 -4.70 -0.46
CA ILE A 69 -6.12 -5.46 0.43
C ILE A 69 -4.65 -5.32 -0.02
N SER A 70 -3.73 -6.04 0.62
CA SER A 70 -2.27 -5.89 0.46
C SER A 70 -1.73 -6.07 -0.96
N THR A 71 -2.49 -6.69 -1.86
CA THR A 71 -2.16 -6.88 -3.28
C THR A 71 -2.76 -5.81 -4.20
N ASP A 72 -3.66 -4.97 -3.68
CA ASP A 72 -4.46 -4.04 -4.47
C ASP A 72 -3.87 -2.63 -4.51
N LEU A 73 -4.19 -1.91 -5.59
CA LEU A 73 -3.99 -0.47 -5.69
C LEU A 73 -5.29 0.25 -5.29
N ALA A 74 -5.22 1.08 -4.25
CA ALA A 74 -6.30 1.98 -3.86
C ALA A 74 -6.20 3.31 -4.61
N VAL A 75 -7.23 3.67 -5.39
CA VAL A 75 -7.28 4.87 -6.20
C VAL A 75 -8.35 5.84 -5.66
N PHE A 76 -7.94 7.07 -5.42
CA PHE A 76 -8.83 8.19 -5.09
C PHE A 76 -8.83 9.17 -6.26
N ASP A 77 -9.96 9.28 -6.95
CA ASP A 77 -10.12 10.13 -8.13
C ASP A 77 -11.31 11.09 -7.97
N SER A 78 -11.67 11.78 -9.04
CA SER A 78 -12.79 12.72 -9.04
C SER A 78 -14.18 12.08 -8.92
N ALA A 79 -14.33 10.77 -9.18
CA ALA A 79 -15.64 10.11 -9.20
C ALA A 79 -16.12 9.76 -7.80
N GLY A 80 -15.20 9.37 -6.92
CA GLY A 80 -15.44 9.15 -5.50
C GLY A 80 -15.01 10.31 -4.62
N ASN A 81 -15.36 11.54 -4.97
CA ASN A 81 -14.83 12.73 -4.29
C ASN A 81 -15.52 13.00 -2.93
N THR A 82 -15.37 12.07 -1.99
CA THR A 82 -15.89 12.12 -0.61
C THR A 82 -14.79 11.80 0.40
N ASN A 83 -14.97 12.22 1.66
CA ASN A 83 -13.99 11.96 2.71
C ASN A 83 -13.84 10.44 2.95
N CYS A 84 -12.61 10.02 3.21
CA CYS A 84 -12.26 8.66 3.57
C CYS A 84 -11.66 8.61 4.97
N LEU A 85 -12.07 7.63 5.76
CA LEU A 85 -11.63 7.37 7.12
C LEU A 85 -11.02 5.97 7.17
N MET A 86 -9.73 5.88 7.51
CA MET A 86 -9.13 4.61 7.88
C MET A 86 -9.47 4.35 9.35
N ASP A 87 -10.44 3.48 9.60
CA ASP A 87 -10.97 3.15 10.92
C ASP A 87 -10.42 1.83 11.49
N SER A 88 -9.69 1.08 10.68
CA SER A 88 -8.89 -0.08 11.08
C SER A 88 -7.63 -0.17 10.23
N ALA A 89 -6.69 -1.03 10.62
CA ALA A 89 -5.40 -1.16 9.94
C ALA A 89 -5.57 -1.37 8.43
N VAL A 90 -4.83 -0.59 7.64
CA VAL A 90 -4.85 -0.65 6.18
C VAL A 90 -3.54 -1.25 5.70
N SER A 91 -3.63 -2.26 4.83
CA SER A 91 -2.50 -2.81 4.09
C SER A 91 -2.89 -2.90 2.63
N VAL A 92 -2.15 -2.21 1.76
CA VAL A 92 -2.38 -2.16 0.31
C VAL A 92 -1.07 -2.29 -0.45
N GLN A 93 -1.14 -2.67 -1.72
CA GLN A 93 0.06 -2.66 -2.55
C GLN A 93 0.47 -1.23 -2.90
N GLY A 94 -0.50 -0.33 -3.08
CA GLY A 94 -0.27 1.09 -3.36
C GLY A 94 -1.46 1.99 -3.06
N ILE A 95 -1.19 3.30 -2.96
CA ILE A 95 -2.19 4.36 -2.90
C ILE A 95 -1.88 5.39 -3.99
N ASP A 96 -2.88 5.71 -4.80
CA ASP A 96 -2.85 6.74 -5.83
C ASP A 96 -3.97 7.75 -5.60
N ILE A 97 -3.63 8.93 -5.11
CA ILE A 97 -4.55 10.06 -4.95
C ILE A 97 -4.35 10.99 -6.14
N GLN A 98 -5.30 10.93 -7.07
CA GLN A 98 -5.23 11.61 -8.35
C GLN A 98 -5.69 13.07 -8.25
N ALA A 99 -5.37 13.84 -9.29
CA ALA A 99 -5.83 15.21 -9.42
C ALA A 99 -7.37 15.28 -9.33
N ASN A 100 -7.89 16.32 -8.70
CA ASN A 100 -9.32 16.58 -8.48
C ASN A 100 -10.01 15.65 -7.46
N TYR A 101 -9.29 14.75 -6.78
CA TYR A 101 -9.75 14.30 -5.46
C TYR A 101 -9.45 15.42 -4.45
N THR A 102 -10.47 16.17 -4.04
CA THR A 102 -10.31 17.38 -3.21
C THR A 102 -10.63 17.14 -1.74
N GLN A 103 -10.94 15.91 -1.38
CA GLN A 103 -11.41 15.54 -0.04
C GLN A 103 -10.28 15.10 0.89
N THR A 104 -10.65 14.80 2.13
CA THR A 104 -9.72 14.37 3.17
C THR A 104 -9.73 12.86 3.33
N ILE A 105 -8.53 12.26 3.32
CA ILE A 105 -8.25 10.92 3.79
C ILE A 105 -7.62 11.04 5.19
N THR A 106 -8.28 10.47 6.18
CA THR A 106 -7.84 10.52 7.59
C THR A 106 -7.38 9.15 8.06
N GLN A 107 -6.13 9.06 8.51
CA GLN A 107 -5.64 7.94 9.31
C GLN A 107 -6.08 8.18 10.77
N ASN A 108 -7.00 7.36 11.30
CA ASN A 108 -7.39 7.52 12.70
C ASN A 108 -6.25 7.18 13.67
N ALA A 109 -6.38 7.70 14.90
CA ALA A 109 -5.50 7.30 15.99
C ALA A 109 -5.54 5.78 16.21
N GLY A 110 -4.39 5.17 16.47
CA GLY A 110 -4.23 3.73 16.63
C GLY A 110 -4.25 2.91 15.33
N VAL A 111 -4.42 3.53 14.16
CA VAL A 111 -4.55 2.82 12.88
C VAL A 111 -3.24 2.86 12.09
N THR A 112 -2.64 1.70 11.84
CA THR A 112 -1.44 1.58 10.99
C THR A 112 -1.78 1.60 9.50
N LEU A 113 -0.88 2.14 8.69
CA LEU A 113 -0.94 2.10 7.23
C LEU A 113 0.32 1.46 6.67
N THR A 114 0.17 0.32 5.99
CA THR A 114 1.27 -0.36 5.28
C THR A 114 1.01 -0.33 3.78
N ILE A 115 2.00 0.09 3.03
CA ILE A 115 1.97 0.23 1.57
C ILE A 115 3.14 -0.56 1.01
N GLY A 116 2.90 -1.38 -0.02
CA GLY A 116 3.95 -2.17 -0.66
C GLY A 116 4.48 -1.58 -1.96
N SER A 117 4.89 -2.49 -2.85
CA SER A 117 5.63 -2.25 -4.10
C SER A 117 4.97 -1.39 -5.19
N LEU A 118 3.74 -0.87 -5.00
CA LEU A 118 3.18 0.18 -5.87
C LEU A 118 3.37 1.59 -5.30
N GLY A 119 3.66 1.73 -4.01
CA GLY A 119 4.06 2.97 -3.36
C GLY A 119 2.91 3.94 -3.10
N TYR A 120 3.27 5.15 -2.68
CA TYR A 120 2.33 6.24 -2.39
C TYR A 120 2.52 7.38 -3.39
N ALA A 121 1.44 7.78 -4.05
CA ALA A 121 1.40 8.94 -4.93
C ALA A 121 0.22 9.86 -4.56
N GLN A 122 0.48 11.16 -4.45
CA GLN A 122 -0.54 12.17 -4.19
C GLN A 122 -0.36 13.39 -5.08
N ALA A 123 -1.35 13.63 -5.94
CA ALA A 123 -1.44 14.76 -6.85
C ALA A 123 -2.42 15.85 -6.39
N ASP A 124 -3.31 15.56 -5.44
CA ASP A 124 -4.27 16.51 -4.86
C ASP A 124 -4.77 16.02 -3.48
N GLY A 125 -5.81 16.66 -2.94
CA GLY A 125 -6.50 16.22 -1.73
C GLY A 125 -5.72 16.47 -0.45
N ILE A 126 -6.27 15.98 0.65
CA ILE A 126 -5.67 16.15 1.98
C ILE A 126 -5.49 14.78 2.62
N PHE A 127 -4.25 14.40 2.94
CA PHE A 127 -3.97 13.27 3.80
C PHE A 127 -3.62 13.77 5.21
N THR A 128 -4.35 13.27 6.22
CA THR A 128 -4.11 13.58 7.64
C THR A 128 -3.64 12.34 8.37
N GLY A 129 -2.34 12.26 8.65
CA GLY A 129 -1.74 11.21 9.46
C GLY A 129 -2.16 11.29 10.93
N GLY A 130 -2.35 10.13 11.54
CA GLY A 130 -2.68 9.95 12.94
C GLY A 130 -1.45 9.87 13.83
N ASP A 131 -1.45 8.90 14.76
CA ASP A 131 -0.37 8.67 15.73
C ASP A 131 0.30 7.30 15.63
N SER A 132 -0.07 6.53 14.61
CA SER A 132 0.42 5.17 14.36
C SER A 132 1.22 5.09 13.07
N ALA A 133 2.06 4.07 12.93
CA ALA A 133 3.04 3.98 11.85
C ALA A 133 2.41 4.07 10.45
N ILE A 134 3.11 4.78 9.56
CA ILE A 134 2.95 4.71 8.10
C ILE A 134 4.20 4.04 7.55
N ASP A 135 4.04 2.95 6.81
CA ASP A 135 5.16 2.15 6.33
C ASP A 135 5.05 1.91 4.82
N ILE A 136 6.07 2.35 4.07
CA ILE A 136 6.13 2.25 2.60
C ILE A 136 7.30 1.35 2.21
N ASN A 137 6.98 0.10 1.91
CA ASN A 137 7.92 -0.95 1.55
C ASN A 137 8.03 -1.10 0.02
N ASP A 138 9.20 -1.55 -0.45
CA ASP A 138 9.54 -1.89 -1.83
C ASP A 138 9.33 -0.76 -2.87
N LYS A 139 8.99 0.45 -2.41
CA LYS A 139 8.78 1.63 -3.25
C LYS A 139 8.91 2.92 -2.45
N GLY A 140 8.42 4.01 -3.03
CA GLY A 140 8.64 5.36 -2.57
C GLY A 140 7.38 6.14 -2.31
N PHE A 141 7.59 7.32 -1.75
CA PHE A 141 6.60 8.35 -1.51
C PHE A 141 6.74 9.47 -2.55
N THR A 142 5.63 9.88 -3.17
CA THR A 142 5.58 11.03 -4.08
C THR A 142 4.43 11.96 -3.74
N LEU A 143 4.75 13.21 -3.46
CA LEU A 143 3.80 14.32 -3.31
C LEU A 143 4.06 15.34 -4.42
N SER A 144 3.13 15.41 -5.38
CA SER A 144 3.15 16.37 -6.50
C SER A 144 2.09 17.46 -6.38
N GLY A 145 1.09 17.29 -5.51
CA GLY A 145 0.07 18.29 -5.19
C GLY A 145 -0.73 17.94 -3.93
N GLY A 146 -1.66 18.81 -3.53
CA GLY A 146 -2.45 18.64 -2.31
C GLY A 146 -1.68 18.94 -1.01
N ALA A 147 -2.16 18.38 0.10
CA ALA A 147 -1.53 18.48 1.41
C ALA A 147 -1.37 17.10 2.05
N PHE A 148 -0.18 16.83 2.58
CA PHE A 148 0.13 15.63 3.35
C PHE A 148 0.64 16.03 4.72
N THR A 149 -0.07 15.62 5.77
CA THR A 149 0.42 15.71 7.15
C THR A 149 0.89 14.34 7.58
N ASN A 150 2.17 14.24 7.93
CA ASN A 150 2.78 12.97 8.36
C ASN A 150 2.12 12.44 9.66
N SER A 151 2.25 11.16 9.95
CA SER A 151 1.87 10.58 11.26
C SER A 151 2.90 10.95 12.35
N SER A 152 2.47 11.02 13.61
CA SER A 152 3.40 11.08 14.75
C SER A 152 3.93 9.70 15.16
N GLY A 153 3.41 8.60 14.61
CA GLY A 153 3.82 7.22 14.87
C GLY A 153 5.04 6.74 14.08
N ASN A 154 5.83 7.68 13.53
CA ASN A 154 6.88 7.49 12.53
C ASN A 154 6.35 7.11 11.13
N MET A 155 7.06 7.60 10.10
CA MET A 155 6.87 7.17 8.72
C MET A 155 8.15 6.51 8.22
N THR A 156 8.08 5.27 7.75
CA THR A 156 9.19 4.54 7.13
C THR A 156 9.03 4.49 5.62
N VAL A 157 10.13 4.68 4.90
CA VAL A 157 10.17 4.64 3.43
C VAL A 157 11.45 3.96 2.99
N GLU A 158 11.30 2.82 2.30
CA GLU A 158 12.45 2.04 1.84
C GLU A 158 13.13 2.66 0.62
N ARG A 159 12.41 3.33 -0.28
CA ARG A 159 13.01 3.88 -1.52
C ARG A 159 12.88 5.38 -1.64
N ASN A 160 12.66 5.89 -2.84
CA ASN A 160 12.67 7.31 -3.13
C ASN A 160 11.59 8.07 -2.36
N PHE A 161 11.93 9.27 -1.90
CA PHE A 161 10.97 10.19 -1.28
C PHE A 161 11.01 11.50 -2.06
N THR A 162 9.90 11.89 -2.66
CA THR A 162 9.82 13.07 -3.53
C THR A 162 8.69 13.99 -3.10
N VAL A 163 9.04 15.22 -2.75
CA VAL A 163 8.10 16.34 -2.60
C VAL A 163 8.43 17.37 -3.68
N SER A 164 7.72 17.26 -4.80
CA SER A 164 7.89 18.13 -5.98
C SER A 164 6.79 19.20 -6.08
N GLY A 165 5.70 19.06 -5.32
CA GLY A 165 4.64 20.05 -5.19
C GLY A 165 3.81 19.82 -3.93
N GLY A 166 2.73 20.59 -3.78
CA GLY A 166 1.84 20.51 -2.61
C GLY A 166 2.48 21.01 -1.30
N THR A 167 1.87 20.62 -0.18
CA THR A 167 2.36 20.92 1.18
C THR A 167 2.65 19.63 1.94
N PHE A 168 3.92 19.39 2.28
CA PHE A 168 4.31 18.32 3.20
C PHE A 168 4.52 18.88 4.61
N THR A 169 3.80 18.36 5.60
CA THR A 169 3.88 18.80 7.00
C THR A 169 4.46 17.72 7.89
N ASN A 170 5.72 17.92 8.29
CA ASN A 170 6.49 17.01 9.16
C ASN A 170 6.89 17.63 10.50
N THR A 171 6.37 18.81 10.86
CA THR A 171 6.74 19.50 12.10
C THR A 171 6.56 18.58 13.32
N SER A 172 7.65 18.42 14.10
CA SER A 172 7.73 17.54 15.28
C SER A 172 7.51 16.05 15.00
N LYS A 173 7.73 15.60 13.75
CA LYS A 173 7.57 14.22 13.29
C LYS A 173 8.85 13.76 12.59
N THR A 174 8.94 12.45 12.34
CA THR A 174 10.11 11.82 11.72
C THR A 174 9.72 11.07 10.45
N VAL A 175 10.56 11.21 9.42
CA VAL A 175 10.62 10.27 8.29
C VAL A 175 11.90 9.44 8.46
N THR A 176 11.78 8.13 8.51
CA THR A 176 12.89 7.19 8.57
C THR A 176 13.08 6.55 7.20
N PHE A 177 14.31 6.59 6.70
CA PHE A 177 14.72 5.82 5.53
C PHE A 177 15.33 4.51 6.01
N ASP A 178 14.69 3.39 5.71
CA ASP A 178 15.13 2.05 6.04
C ASP A 178 15.34 1.19 4.79
N SER A 179 15.67 -0.07 4.98
CA SER A 179 15.95 -1.01 3.90
C SER A 179 15.77 -2.44 4.40
N THR A 180 15.26 -3.31 3.56
CA THR A 180 15.29 -4.76 3.76
C THR A 180 16.05 -5.49 2.65
N ASP A 181 16.36 -4.77 1.57
CA ASP A 181 17.04 -5.28 0.39
C ASP A 181 18.14 -4.31 -0.11
N ALA A 182 19.12 -4.81 -0.87
CA ALA A 182 20.27 -4.01 -1.35
C ALA A 182 19.93 -3.05 -2.51
N PHE A 183 18.75 -3.16 -3.09
CA PHE A 183 18.16 -2.30 -4.11
C PHE A 183 17.24 -1.23 -3.53
N ASP A 184 17.13 -1.16 -2.21
CA ASP A 184 16.41 -0.09 -1.50
C ASP A 184 17.24 1.19 -1.47
N ASP A 185 17.71 1.63 -2.63
CA ASP A 185 18.31 2.93 -2.77
C ASP A 185 17.24 4.01 -2.58
N SER A 186 17.58 5.06 -1.84
CA SER A 186 16.70 6.19 -1.60
C SER A 186 17.31 7.48 -2.11
N THR A 187 16.61 8.17 -2.98
CA THR A 187 16.84 9.60 -3.25
C THR A 187 15.74 10.42 -2.56
N LEU A 188 16.16 11.27 -1.62
CA LEU A 188 15.31 12.25 -0.97
C LEU A 188 15.35 13.57 -1.75
N THR A 189 14.25 13.87 -2.43
CA THR A 189 14.04 15.08 -3.23
C THR A 189 13.00 15.98 -2.60
N CYS A 190 13.37 17.23 -2.31
CA CYS A 190 12.46 18.25 -1.83
C CYS A 190 12.97 19.65 -2.22
N THR A 191 12.10 20.66 -2.16
CA THR A 191 12.50 22.06 -2.37
C THR A 191 12.50 22.80 -1.04
N GLY A 192 13.66 23.26 -0.60
CA GLY A 192 13.81 23.90 0.70
C GLY A 192 13.81 22.89 1.86
N SER A 193 13.20 23.24 2.99
CA SER A 193 13.19 22.40 4.19
C SER A 193 12.06 21.38 4.17
N LEU A 194 12.36 20.12 4.48
CA LEU A 194 11.34 19.09 4.70
C LEU A 194 10.55 19.27 6.00
N GLY A 195 11.10 20.05 6.96
CA GLY A 195 10.56 20.16 8.31
C GLY A 195 10.73 18.88 9.14
N GLY A 196 10.53 18.99 10.46
CA GLY A 196 10.70 17.86 11.38
C GLY A 196 12.11 17.29 11.36
N THR A 197 12.21 15.98 11.57
CA THR A 197 13.46 15.22 11.50
C THR A 197 13.43 14.14 10.44
N VAL A 198 14.61 13.76 9.97
CA VAL A 198 14.85 12.61 9.13
C VAL A 198 15.81 11.68 9.84
N ALA A 199 15.52 10.38 9.83
CA ALA A 199 16.40 9.35 10.36
C ALA A 199 16.92 8.45 9.23
N PHE A 200 18.20 8.10 9.29
CA PHE A 200 18.82 7.18 8.33
C PHE A 200 19.06 5.84 9.02
N ASN A 201 18.36 4.81 8.58
CA ASN A 201 18.42 3.44 9.10
C ASN A 201 18.51 2.42 7.96
N LYS A 202 19.38 2.70 6.99
CA LYS A 202 19.69 1.80 5.88
C LYS A 202 20.61 0.69 6.40
N THR A 203 20.06 -0.37 6.93
CA THR A 203 20.83 -1.45 7.57
C THR A 203 21.36 -2.49 6.59
N THR A 204 20.81 -2.54 5.37
CA THR A 204 21.18 -3.53 4.36
C THR A 204 22.39 -3.05 3.57
N THR A 205 23.42 -3.89 3.45
CA THR A 205 24.62 -3.60 2.67
C THR A 205 24.27 -3.37 1.20
N GLY A 206 24.62 -2.19 0.69
CA GLY A 206 24.39 -1.78 -0.71
C GLY A 206 23.21 -0.83 -0.90
N ALA A 207 22.34 -0.67 0.10
CA ALA A 207 21.25 0.29 0.05
C ALA A 207 21.77 1.72 0.31
N ASP A 208 21.94 2.48 -0.77
CA ASP A 208 22.49 3.83 -0.75
C ASP A 208 21.42 4.88 -0.44
N LEU A 209 21.85 5.99 0.17
CA LEU A 209 21.00 7.14 0.42
C LEU A 209 21.58 8.39 -0.24
N THR A 210 20.74 9.13 -0.96
CA THR A 210 21.08 10.42 -1.56
C THR A 210 20.14 11.51 -1.07
N VAL A 211 20.70 12.58 -0.49
CA VAL A 211 19.96 13.84 -0.26
C VAL A 211 20.17 14.72 -1.49
N ALA A 212 19.11 14.97 -2.25
CA ALA A 212 19.20 15.71 -3.51
C ALA A 212 19.48 17.21 -3.32
N SER A 213 20.01 17.85 -4.36
CA SER A 213 20.24 19.29 -4.38
C SER A 213 18.95 20.07 -4.17
N GLY A 214 19.03 21.16 -3.40
CA GLY A 214 17.87 21.99 -3.08
C GLY A 214 17.01 21.46 -1.93
N CYS A 215 17.28 20.23 -1.45
CA CYS A 215 16.60 19.66 -0.29
C CYS A 215 17.42 19.90 0.99
N SER A 216 16.74 20.35 2.04
CA SER A 216 17.30 20.61 3.37
C SER A 216 16.58 19.78 4.41
N ILE A 217 17.34 19.00 5.18
CA ILE A 217 16.83 18.14 6.24
C ILE A 217 17.53 18.41 7.57
N ALA A 218 16.86 18.04 8.66
CA ALA A 218 17.47 17.98 9.98
C ALA A 218 17.47 16.53 10.48
N LEU A 219 18.58 16.08 11.05
CA LEU A 219 18.65 14.75 11.70
C LEU A 219 18.27 14.81 13.18
N GLY A 220 18.07 16.02 13.73
CA GLY A 220 17.80 16.22 15.15
C GLY A 220 19.07 16.42 15.98
N ALA A 221 18.94 16.27 17.30
CA ALA A 221 20.02 16.45 18.27
C ALA A 221 20.71 15.11 18.57
N GLY A 222 22.04 15.07 18.49
CA GLY A 222 22.86 13.87 18.73
C GLY A 222 22.43 12.65 17.91
N PRO A 223 22.20 12.79 16.58
CA PRO A 223 21.63 11.71 15.79
C PRO A 223 22.58 10.53 15.66
N THR A 224 21.99 9.33 15.55
CA THR A 224 22.68 8.12 15.13
C THR A 224 22.09 7.66 13.81
N SER A 225 22.94 7.46 12.82
CA SER A 225 22.58 6.88 11.52
C SER A 225 23.22 5.51 11.36
N THR A 226 22.51 4.60 10.71
CA THR A 226 23.06 3.31 10.26
C THR A 226 23.01 3.26 8.74
N LEU A 227 24.14 2.90 8.13
CA LEU A 227 24.30 2.76 6.69
C LEU A 227 25.02 1.44 6.37
N GLY A 228 24.39 0.56 5.61
CA GLY A 228 24.98 -0.67 5.11
C GLY A 228 25.80 -0.37 3.86
N ILE A 229 27.12 -0.21 4.01
CA ILE A 229 27.98 0.30 2.94
C ILE A 229 28.69 -0.85 2.24
N ALA A 230 28.41 -1.06 0.95
CA ALA A 230 29.19 -2.00 0.14
C ALA A 230 30.54 -1.37 -0.27
N SER A 231 31.56 -2.18 -0.56
CA SER A 231 32.90 -1.69 -0.93
C SER A 231 32.94 -0.81 -2.20
N SER A 232 31.89 -0.87 -3.02
CA SER A 232 31.70 -0.04 -4.21
C SER A 232 30.61 1.03 -4.09
N SER A 233 29.97 1.17 -2.91
CA SER A 233 28.87 2.12 -2.70
C SER A 233 29.32 3.35 -1.92
N THR A 234 28.57 4.44 -2.07
CA THR A 234 28.87 5.68 -1.34
C THR A 234 28.23 5.70 0.05
N GLY A 235 27.22 4.85 0.29
CA GLY A 235 26.43 4.77 1.52
C GLY A 235 25.52 5.99 1.70
N LEU A 236 26.13 7.18 1.72
CA LEU A 236 25.45 8.46 1.77
C LEU A 236 26.09 9.45 0.80
N THR A 237 25.29 9.93 -0.15
CA THR A 237 25.60 11.10 -0.98
C THR A 237 24.78 12.30 -0.51
N ASN A 238 25.44 13.40 -0.12
CA ASN A 238 24.76 14.64 0.21
C ASN A 238 25.01 15.72 -0.86
N ASN A 239 24.01 15.96 -1.71
CA ASN A 239 23.99 17.07 -2.67
C ASN A 239 23.16 18.27 -2.15
N GLY A 240 22.49 18.12 -1.01
CA GLY A 240 21.65 19.13 -0.38
C GLY A 240 22.25 19.66 0.93
N THR A 241 21.39 19.92 1.91
CA THR A 241 21.78 20.37 3.25
C THR A 241 21.31 19.36 4.30
N ILE A 242 22.26 18.89 5.13
CA ILE A 242 21.98 18.08 6.31
C ILE A 242 22.33 18.91 7.54
N THR A 243 21.35 19.13 8.42
CA THR A 243 21.53 19.89 9.66
C THR A 243 21.51 18.96 10.86
N ILE A 244 22.52 19.09 11.72
CA ILE A 244 22.55 18.49 13.05
C ILE A 244 22.16 19.59 14.03
N ALA A 245 21.03 19.42 14.72
CA ALA A 245 20.48 20.49 15.55
C ALA A 245 21.42 20.83 16.71
N SER A 246 22.06 19.82 17.29
CA SER A 246 23.11 19.92 18.29
C SER A 246 23.77 18.55 18.51
N GLY A 247 24.90 18.52 19.22
CA GLY A 247 25.58 17.26 19.59
C GLY A 247 26.36 16.60 18.44
N THR A 248 26.83 15.38 18.70
CA THR A 248 27.61 14.58 17.75
C THR A 248 26.68 13.77 16.86
N TRP A 249 26.93 13.78 15.55
CA TRP A 249 26.33 12.81 14.64
C TRP A 249 27.17 11.53 14.63
N THR A 250 26.59 10.43 15.08
CA THR A 250 27.20 9.09 15.02
C THR A 250 26.75 8.39 13.75
N VAL A 251 27.68 7.82 12.99
CA VAL A 251 27.37 7.00 11.80
C VAL A 251 27.95 5.61 12.01
N ASN A 252 27.07 4.62 12.06
CA ASN A 252 27.42 3.20 12.07
C ASN A 252 27.43 2.72 10.62
N ALA A 253 28.62 2.34 10.13
CA ALA A 253 28.77 1.68 8.84
C ALA A 253 28.98 0.18 9.05
N SER A 254 28.22 -0.65 8.36
CA SER A 254 28.36 -2.13 8.35
C SER A 254 28.58 -2.67 6.96
#